data_AF-A0A9R0X7K4-F1
#
_entry.id   AF-A0A9R0X7K4-F1
#
_cell.length_a   1.000
_cell.length_b   1.000
_cell.length_c   1.000
_cell.angle_alpha   90.00
_cell.angle_beta   90.00
_cell.angle_gamma   90.00
#
_symmetry.space_group_name_H-M   'P 1'
#
loop_
_entity.id
_entity.type
_entity.pdbx_description
1 polymer ?
#
loop_
_entity_poly.entity_id
_entity_poly.type
_entity_poly.pdbx_seq_one_letter_code
_entity_poly.pdbx_strand_id
1 'polypeptide(L)'
;MAAAAARAGGRPWRVIPRPVMETVLHNHALHPRVPQPLLLHGPRGVGKSTLLLNRLLPQWSEPPHYAAFVDFLHPSPSSPAHAPWSLLSDTPPSLPSLRLRLESALEELTRAAVLRGAVGSKDVLAALSRSHGLHTVLSRLAGPASRRGQGTNSVPVLWARAVLAATSSARGDDPTFRIGEGEATNCSMEERAYMQEAMAALRVAKEVLGMQEGWRKEAVREMNRTGRFSRPLANSATDWPCLLLDVLSGAAEEDFFQPKLVLNNVDALRKATCEDDTMVPAAVYHDSFIWRVIALGANEQCLPVIMSTSDGYYSSQAFVDFGFPNIFISREWKVVDELLGPNPRQLCEIYMLKQKANDPEVLHDTNIEEIIDTYLAHLQVSVVNPAMQTALSMVQKFASDVREGKVPENRLSFGAPWRHPRADNPDMCYKWAKIQLMDFVQSYVNTEFGLNYLADDSLEILDDPAAVAMMEVGLLYQQRDPSFVRPITRGIQRCLARWLVQQRLELTLQESISFSWQRVIRGRSYRHLMKEVGYK
;
A
#
# COMPACT_ATOMS: atom_id res chain seq x y z
N MET A 1 -32.89 5.62 -20.82
CA MET A 1 -32.34 4.43 -20.14
C MET A 1 -31.23 4.75 -19.11
N ALA A 2 -31.28 5.91 -18.43
CA ALA A 2 -30.29 6.30 -17.41
C ALA A 2 -30.88 6.56 -16.01
N ALA A 3 -32.19 6.33 -15.82
CA ALA A 3 -32.90 6.70 -14.59
C ALA A 3 -33.38 5.50 -13.72
N ALA A 4 -33.18 4.26 -14.17
CA ALA A 4 -33.75 3.08 -13.50
C ALA A 4 -32.83 2.42 -12.45
N ALA A 5 -31.55 2.80 -12.36
CA ALA A 5 -30.59 2.18 -11.43
C ALA A 5 -30.53 2.84 -10.03
N ALA A 6 -31.29 3.93 -9.80
CA ALA A 6 -31.13 4.77 -8.62
C ALA A 6 -32.02 4.41 -7.40
N ARG A 7 -32.73 3.26 -7.40
CA ARG A 7 -33.68 2.91 -6.32
C ARG A 7 -33.43 1.55 -5.66
N ALA A 8 -32.17 1.26 -5.34
CA ALA A 8 -31.82 0.18 -4.41
C ALA A 8 -31.38 0.78 -3.07
N GLY A 9 -32.30 0.87 -2.12
CA GLY A 9 -32.08 1.40 -0.77
C GLY A 9 -31.29 0.48 0.17
N GLY A 10 -30.11 0.01 -0.26
CA GLY A 10 -29.09 -0.55 0.64
C GLY A 10 -28.45 0.58 1.45
N ARG A 11 -28.11 0.34 2.73
CA ARG A 11 -27.39 1.38 3.48
C ARG A 11 -26.03 1.52 2.81
N PRO A 12 -25.58 2.75 2.48
CA PRO A 12 -24.28 2.91 1.86
C PRO A 12 -23.23 2.24 2.75
N TRP A 13 -22.21 1.62 2.11
CA TRP A 13 -20.95 1.17 2.70
C TRP A 13 -20.60 1.98 3.94
N ARG A 14 -20.04 1.41 5.02
CA ARG A 14 -19.57 2.19 6.19
C ARG A 14 -18.62 3.27 5.70
N VAL A 15 -19.20 4.44 5.39
CA VAL A 15 -18.51 5.54 4.77
C VAL A 15 -17.73 6.10 5.92
N ILE A 16 -16.42 5.85 5.95
CA ILE A 16 -15.55 6.62 6.82
C ILE A 16 -15.84 8.07 6.44
N PRO A 17 -16.40 8.87 7.37
CA PRO A 17 -16.79 10.22 7.03
C PRO A 17 -15.55 10.92 6.50
N ARG A 18 -15.67 11.55 5.35
CA ARG A 18 -14.54 12.24 4.72
C ARG A 18 -13.79 13.16 5.70
N PRO A 19 -14.45 13.90 6.62
CA PRO A 19 -13.75 14.68 7.64
C PRO A 19 -12.82 13.85 8.54
N VAL A 20 -13.21 12.63 8.91
CA VAL A 20 -12.37 11.73 9.73
C VAL A 20 -11.13 11.31 8.95
N MET A 21 -11.29 10.97 7.67
CA MET A 21 -10.16 10.62 6.81
C MET A 21 -9.24 11.82 6.58
N GLU A 22 -9.80 13.02 6.40
CA GLU A 22 -9.06 14.27 6.31
C GLU A 22 -8.25 14.52 7.58
N THR A 23 -8.85 14.37 8.76
CA THR A 23 -8.14 14.52 10.05
C THR A 23 -6.99 13.52 10.19
N VAL A 24 -7.20 12.24 9.85
CA VAL A 24 -6.14 11.23 9.93
C VAL A 24 -4.98 11.55 8.99
N LEU A 25 -5.29 11.91 7.74
CA LEU A 25 -4.28 12.28 6.75
C LEU A 25 -3.56 13.57 7.13
N HIS A 26 -4.28 14.56 7.65
CA HIS A 26 -3.72 15.83 8.10
C HIS A 26 -2.78 15.60 9.28
N ASN A 27 -3.21 14.88 10.32
CA ASN A 27 -2.37 14.56 11.47
C ASN A 27 -1.10 13.80 11.07
N HIS A 28 -1.23 12.85 10.13
CA HIS A 28 -0.08 12.14 9.60
C HIS A 28 0.90 13.06 8.86
N ALA A 29 0.38 14.03 8.11
CA ALA A 29 1.15 14.97 7.31
C ALA A 29 1.76 16.12 8.14
N LEU A 30 1.25 16.40 9.34
CA LEU A 30 1.78 17.43 10.24
C LEU A 30 3.14 17.05 10.83
N HIS A 31 3.41 15.77 11.03
CA HIS A 31 4.69 15.32 11.57
C HIS A 31 5.78 15.36 10.48
N PRO A 32 6.97 15.94 10.73
CA PRO A 32 8.05 15.93 9.74
C PRO A 32 8.57 14.53 9.44
N ARG A 33 8.53 13.65 10.44
CA ARG A 33 8.93 12.25 10.36
C ARG A 33 7.87 11.34 10.97
N VAL A 34 7.64 10.22 10.34
CA VAL A 34 6.62 9.25 10.71
C VAL A 34 7.20 7.82 10.72
N PRO A 35 6.75 6.96 11.64
CA PRO A 35 7.27 5.60 11.77
C PRO A 35 6.71 4.64 10.70
N GLN A 36 5.69 5.05 9.93
CA GLN A 36 5.08 4.17 8.93
C GLN A 36 4.44 4.99 7.80
N PRO A 37 4.49 4.49 6.55
CA PRO A 37 3.71 5.08 5.47
C PRO A 37 2.22 4.78 5.65
N LEU A 38 1.36 5.66 5.14
CA LEU A 38 -0.09 5.51 5.20
C LEU A 38 -0.64 4.91 3.90
N LEU A 39 -1.26 3.74 4.01
CA LEU A 39 -1.91 3.05 2.89
C LEU A 39 -3.40 3.40 2.82
N LEU A 40 -3.77 4.25 1.87
CA LEU A 40 -5.17 4.56 1.55
C LEU A 40 -5.71 3.54 0.54
N HIS A 41 -6.36 2.50 1.06
CA HIS A 41 -7.00 1.48 0.24
C HIS A 41 -8.51 1.71 0.12
N GLY A 42 -9.09 1.28 -1.00
CA GLY A 42 -10.53 1.27 -1.20
C GLY A 42 -10.90 1.08 -2.67
N PRO A 43 -12.18 0.80 -2.99
CA PRO A 43 -12.61 0.60 -4.37
C PRO A 43 -12.25 1.77 -5.30
N ARG A 44 -12.11 1.52 -6.61
CA ARG A 44 -11.95 2.59 -7.61
C ARG A 44 -13.21 3.48 -7.63
N GLY A 45 -13.04 4.79 -7.75
CA GLY A 45 -14.15 5.75 -7.83
C GLY A 45 -14.70 6.28 -6.51
N VAL A 46 -14.24 5.80 -5.34
CA VAL A 46 -14.70 6.28 -4.01
C VAL A 46 -14.19 7.70 -3.64
N GLY A 47 -13.44 8.34 -4.53
CA GLY A 47 -12.93 9.71 -4.32
C GLY A 47 -11.59 9.81 -3.58
N LYS A 48 -10.79 8.73 -3.51
CA LYS A 48 -9.42 8.75 -2.92
C LYS A 48 -8.53 9.83 -3.55
N SER A 49 -8.43 9.81 -4.89
CA SER A 49 -7.64 10.80 -5.64
C SER A 49 -8.19 12.21 -5.45
N THR A 50 -9.52 12.39 -5.45
CA THR A 50 -10.16 13.69 -5.22
C THR A 50 -9.86 14.25 -3.83
N LEU A 51 -9.85 13.39 -2.81
CA LEU A 51 -9.49 13.76 -1.45
C LEU A 51 -8.03 14.22 -1.37
N LEU A 52 -7.11 13.45 -1.95
CA LEU A 52 -5.68 13.78 -1.94
C LEU A 52 -5.38 15.04 -2.76
N LEU A 53 -5.81 15.09 -4.01
CA LEU A 53 -5.47 16.15 -4.97
C LEU A 53 -6.17 17.48 -4.69
N ASN A 54 -7.48 17.46 -4.44
CA ASN A 54 -8.26 18.71 -4.46
C ASN A 54 -8.41 19.33 -3.08
N ARG A 55 -8.18 18.57 -2.00
CA ARG A 55 -8.37 19.06 -0.63
C ARG A 55 -7.08 19.14 0.17
N LEU A 56 -6.25 18.11 0.10
CA LEU A 56 -5.08 18.01 0.96
C LEU A 56 -3.81 18.57 0.29
N LEU A 57 -3.59 18.25 -0.98
CA LEU A 57 -2.39 18.68 -1.71
C LEU A 57 -2.21 20.21 -1.75
N PRO A 58 -3.25 21.06 -1.94
CA PRO A 58 -3.05 22.51 -1.94
C PRO A 58 -2.45 23.02 -0.62
N GLN A 59 -2.93 22.52 0.52
CA GLN A 59 -2.43 22.88 1.85
C GLN A 59 -1.03 22.31 2.12
N TRP A 60 -0.72 21.14 1.55
CA TRP A 60 0.59 20.50 1.71
C TRP A 60 1.69 21.03 0.79
N SER A 61 1.34 21.91 -0.14
CA SER A 61 2.27 22.59 -1.04
C SER A 61 2.62 24.02 -0.59
N GLU A 62 2.02 24.49 0.50
CA GLU A 62 2.31 25.81 1.09
C GLU A 62 3.38 25.69 2.19
N PRO A 63 4.34 26.64 2.27
CA PRO A 63 5.37 26.63 3.31
C PRO A 63 4.75 26.61 4.72
N PRO A 64 5.29 25.80 5.67
CA PRO A 64 6.55 25.06 5.62
C PRO A 64 6.47 23.67 4.95
N HIS A 65 5.33 23.30 4.39
CA HIS A 65 5.11 21.99 3.78
C HIS A 65 5.50 21.95 2.30
N TYR A 66 6.01 20.81 1.86
CA TYR A 66 6.35 20.54 0.47
C TYR A 66 5.87 19.15 0.09
N ALA A 67 5.01 19.04 -0.92
CA ALA A 67 4.46 17.76 -1.34
C ALA A 67 4.85 17.40 -2.76
N ALA A 68 5.45 16.22 -2.93
CA ALA A 68 5.57 15.56 -4.23
C ALA A 68 4.35 14.67 -4.45
N PHE A 69 3.66 14.86 -5.57
CA PHE A 69 2.53 14.03 -5.97
C PHE A 69 2.86 13.26 -7.24
N VAL A 70 2.74 11.93 -7.19
CA VAL A 70 2.97 11.03 -8.32
C VAL A 70 1.71 10.23 -8.56
N ASP A 71 1.05 10.43 -9.71
CA ASP A 71 0.01 9.51 -10.18
C ASP A 71 0.63 8.60 -11.26
N PHE A 72 0.63 7.28 -11.02
CA PHE A 72 1.20 6.33 -11.97
C PHE A 72 0.29 6.06 -13.18
N LEU A 73 -1.02 6.34 -13.09
CA LEU A 73 -1.96 6.20 -14.21
C LEU A 73 -2.11 7.48 -15.02
N HIS A 74 -2.04 8.66 -14.38
CA HIS A 74 -2.25 9.95 -15.05
C HIS A 74 -0.95 10.77 -15.14
N PRO A 75 -0.44 11.05 -16.34
CA PRO A 75 0.88 11.67 -16.51
C PRO A 75 1.00 13.15 -16.12
N SER A 76 -0.10 13.86 -15.87
CA SER A 76 -0.03 15.28 -15.49
C SER A 76 -1.09 15.66 -14.45
N PRO A 77 -0.75 16.47 -13.41
CA PRO A 77 -1.73 17.08 -12.51
C PRO A 77 -2.64 18.10 -13.22
N SER A 78 -2.26 18.58 -14.41
CA SER A 78 -3.03 19.52 -15.26
C SER A 78 -3.75 18.86 -16.43
N SER A 79 -3.57 17.54 -16.64
CA SER A 79 -4.51 16.80 -17.51
C SER A 79 -5.89 16.87 -16.87
N PRO A 80 -6.97 16.99 -17.66
CA PRO A 80 -8.29 17.20 -17.10
C PRO A 80 -8.53 16.11 -16.06
N ALA A 81 -8.75 16.53 -14.81
CA ALA A 81 -8.92 15.72 -13.61
C ALA A 81 -10.19 14.84 -13.65
N HIS A 82 -10.59 14.43 -14.85
CA HIS A 82 -11.94 14.10 -15.25
C HIS A 82 -12.01 13.08 -16.38
N ALA A 83 -10.91 12.48 -16.86
CA ALA A 83 -11.07 11.29 -17.68
C ALA A 83 -11.70 10.21 -16.79
N PRO A 84 -12.96 9.81 -16.98
CA PRO A 84 -13.51 8.67 -16.26
C PRO A 84 -12.60 7.47 -16.49
N TRP A 85 -12.40 6.67 -15.45
CA TRP A 85 -11.59 5.45 -15.48
C TRP A 85 -11.96 4.48 -16.61
N SER A 86 -13.16 4.61 -17.19
CA SER A 86 -13.65 3.91 -18.38
C SER A 86 -12.98 4.35 -19.70
N LEU A 87 -12.20 5.42 -19.70
CA LEU A 87 -11.46 5.95 -20.85
C LEU A 87 -9.94 5.74 -20.72
N LEU A 88 -9.49 5.12 -19.63
CA LEU A 88 -8.09 4.71 -19.50
C LEU A 88 -7.83 3.59 -20.49
N SER A 89 -6.80 3.74 -21.31
CA SER A 89 -6.36 2.73 -22.26
C SER A 89 -6.03 1.42 -21.54
N ASP A 90 -6.47 0.30 -22.10
CA ASP A 90 -6.15 -1.05 -21.60
C ASP A 90 -4.66 -1.40 -21.75
N THR A 91 -3.83 -0.56 -22.37
CA THR A 91 -2.39 -0.83 -22.47
C THR A 91 -1.68 -0.49 -21.15
N PRO A 92 -0.98 -1.45 -20.54
CA PRO A 92 -0.26 -1.19 -19.30
C PRO A 92 0.88 -0.19 -19.55
N PRO A 93 1.12 0.77 -18.64
CA PRO A 93 2.24 1.71 -18.75
C PRO A 93 3.58 0.98 -18.68
N SER A 94 4.62 1.56 -19.29
CA SER A 94 5.97 0.99 -19.25
C SER A 94 6.67 1.29 -17.92
N LEU A 95 7.36 0.31 -17.34
CA LEU A 95 8.09 0.46 -16.08
C LEU A 95 9.13 1.60 -16.10
N PRO A 96 9.95 1.78 -17.18
CA PRO A 96 10.90 2.90 -17.23
C PRO A 96 10.22 4.27 -17.13
N SER A 97 9.03 4.43 -17.74
CA SER A 97 8.29 5.69 -17.69
C SER A 97 7.75 6.00 -16.29
N LEU A 98 7.26 4.97 -15.58
CA LEU A 98 6.77 5.12 -14.21
C LEU A 98 7.90 5.37 -13.22
N ARG A 99 9.04 4.67 -13.40
CA ARG A 99 10.26 4.89 -12.62
C ARG A 99 10.74 6.33 -12.79
N LEU A 100 10.87 6.80 -14.03
CA LEU A 100 11.28 8.18 -14.31
C LEU A 100 10.35 9.19 -13.64
N ARG A 101 9.03 8.98 -13.69
CA ARG A 101 8.05 9.88 -13.03
C ARG A 101 8.26 9.96 -11.52
N LEU A 102 8.49 8.82 -10.87
CA LEU A 102 8.79 8.76 -9.44
C LEU A 102 10.10 9.48 -9.11
N GLU A 103 11.16 9.19 -9.88
CA GLU A 103 12.48 9.78 -9.69
C GLU A 103 12.45 11.30 -9.89
N SER A 104 11.82 11.80 -10.96
CA SER A 104 11.69 13.24 -11.22
C SER A 104 10.94 13.98 -10.10
N ALA A 105 9.85 13.41 -9.59
CA ALA A 105 9.10 14.04 -8.49
C ALA A 105 9.90 14.12 -7.18
N LEU A 106 10.70 13.09 -6.89
CA LEU A 106 11.61 13.09 -5.75
C LEU A 106 12.80 14.05 -5.96
N GLU A 107 13.32 14.13 -7.18
CA GLU A 107 14.39 15.07 -7.55
C GLU A 107 13.92 16.52 -7.40
N GLU A 108 12.70 16.85 -7.84
CA GLU A 108 12.10 18.18 -7.65
C GLU A 108 11.94 18.53 -6.17
N LEU A 109 11.46 17.60 -5.35
CA LEU A 109 11.32 17.80 -3.90
C LEU A 109 12.69 17.99 -3.22
N THR A 110 13.69 17.23 -3.64
CA THR A 110 15.07 17.34 -3.13
C THR A 110 15.72 18.64 -3.59
N ARG A 111 15.46 19.08 -4.82
CA ARG A 111 15.90 20.38 -5.34
C ARG A 111 15.32 21.51 -4.48
N ALA A 112 14.03 21.45 -4.13
CA ALA A 112 13.41 22.42 -3.23
C ALA A 112 14.07 22.44 -1.84
N ALA A 113 14.44 21.28 -1.31
CA ALA A 113 15.17 21.15 -0.04
C ALA A 113 16.55 21.82 -0.10
N VAL A 114 17.31 21.60 -1.18
CA VAL A 114 18.62 22.23 -1.38
C VAL A 114 18.49 23.74 -1.51
N LEU A 115 17.53 24.24 -2.29
CA LEU A 115 17.31 25.69 -2.46
C LEU A 115 16.90 26.40 -1.16
N ARG A 116 16.39 25.66 -0.18
CA ARG A 116 16.09 26.14 1.18
C ARG A 116 17.25 25.99 2.16
N GLY A 117 18.34 25.35 1.76
CA GLY A 117 19.47 25.04 2.63
C GLY A 117 19.24 23.88 3.59
N ALA A 118 18.16 23.10 3.40
CA ALA A 118 17.83 21.94 4.25
C ALA A 118 18.70 20.71 3.93
N VAL A 119 19.25 20.61 2.72
CA VAL A 119 20.09 19.50 2.26
C VAL A 119 21.44 20.01 1.80
N GLY A 120 22.51 19.46 2.37
CA GLY A 120 23.90 19.71 2.00
C GLY A 120 24.62 18.50 1.38
N SER A 121 25.82 18.75 0.86
CA SER A 121 26.73 17.73 0.31
C SER A 121 27.06 16.60 1.29
N LYS A 122 27.17 16.94 2.59
CA LYS A 122 27.44 15.96 3.65
C LYS A 122 26.28 15.00 3.88
N ASP A 123 25.04 15.47 3.80
CA ASP A 123 23.84 14.66 4.02
C ASP A 123 23.69 13.62 2.91
N VAL A 124 23.95 14.04 1.67
CA VAL A 124 23.97 13.15 0.50
C VAL A 124 25.06 12.08 0.65
N LEU A 125 26.27 12.46 1.06
CA LEU A 125 27.35 11.49 1.29
C LEU A 125 27.01 10.52 2.43
N ALA A 126 26.44 11.00 3.53
CA ALA A 126 26.06 10.18 4.67
C ALA A 126 25.01 9.14 4.27
N ALA A 127 23.95 9.55 3.57
CA ALA A 127 22.93 8.65 3.05
C ALA A 127 23.51 7.61 2.08
N LEU A 128 24.36 8.05 1.16
CA LEU A 128 24.97 7.18 0.16
C LEU A 128 25.94 6.15 0.80
N SER A 129 26.67 6.55 1.84
CA SER A 129 27.65 5.70 2.52
C SER A 129 27.02 4.60 3.37
N ARG A 130 25.76 4.75 3.81
CA ARG A 130 25.04 3.72 4.58
C ARG A 130 24.83 2.42 3.81
N SER A 131 24.60 2.53 2.50
CA SER A 131 24.11 1.41 1.68
C SER A 131 25.07 0.96 0.57
N HIS A 132 26.14 1.73 0.29
CA HIS A 132 26.96 1.52 -0.91
C HIS A 132 28.46 1.55 -0.66
N GLY A 133 29.19 0.67 -1.36
CA GLY A 133 30.65 0.73 -1.45
C GLY A 133 31.11 1.80 -2.45
N LEU A 134 31.63 2.92 -1.96
CA LEU A 134 31.86 4.11 -2.78
C LEU A 134 33.26 4.22 -3.39
N HIS A 135 34.26 3.57 -2.80
CA HIS A 135 35.67 3.82 -3.10
C HIS A 135 36.02 3.64 -4.59
N THR A 136 35.61 2.52 -5.20
CA THR A 136 35.90 2.20 -6.60
C THR A 136 35.23 3.17 -7.58
N VAL A 137 33.99 3.57 -7.29
CA VAL A 137 33.21 4.46 -8.16
C VAL A 137 33.72 5.88 -8.07
N LEU A 138 33.92 6.39 -6.84
CA LEU A 138 34.44 7.74 -6.62
C LEU A 138 35.88 7.89 -7.14
N SER A 139 36.71 6.84 -7.08
CA SER A 139 38.04 6.85 -7.70
C SER A 139 37.98 7.01 -9.23
N ARG A 140 36.91 6.56 -9.89
CA ARG A 140 36.70 6.77 -11.34
C ARG A 140 36.18 8.19 -11.63
N LEU A 141 35.29 8.70 -10.79
CA LEU A 141 34.68 10.03 -10.94
C LEU A 141 35.63 11.19 -10.58
N ALA A 142 36.49 11.02 -9.57
CA ALA A 142 37.49 12.01 -9.14
C ALA A 142 38.63 12.25 -10.16
N GLY A 143 38.63 11.57 -11.31
CA GLY A 143 39.53 11.82 -12.43
C GLY A 143 40.92 11.16 -12.32
N PRO A 144 41.75 11.28 -13.38
CA PRO A 144 43.04 10.60 -13.51
C PRO A 144 44.11 11.07 -12.50
N ALA A 145 43.97 12.28 -11.93
CA ALA A 145 44.87 12.77 -10.89
C ALA A 145 44.79 11.93 -9.60
N SER A 146 43.62 11.37 -9.28
CA SER A 146 43.44 10.47 -8.13
C SER A 146 44.12 9.10 -8.32
N ARG A 147 44.47 8.72 -9.55
CA ARG A 147 45.19 7.47 -9.86
C ARG A 147 46.73 7.60 -9.72
N ARG A 148 47.25 8.83 -9.63
CA ARG A 148 48.71 9.10 -9.56
C ARG A 148 49.24 9.20 -8.12
N GLY A 149 48.37 9.36 -7.11
CA GLY A 149 48.78 9.36 -5.71
C GLY A 149 48.82 7.93 -5.14
N GLN A 150 49.99 7.48 -4.67
CA GLN A 150 50.24 6.16 -4.07
C GLN A 150 49.54 5.89 -2.71
N GLY A 151 48.65 6.78 -2.25
CA GLY A 151 47.92 6.63 -0.99
C GLY A 151 46.46 6.19 -1.20
N THR A 152 45.96 5.30 -0.35
CA THR A 152 44.52 4.98 -0.26
C THR A 152 43.76 6.23 0.17
N ASN A 153 43.25 7.01 -0.78
CA ASN A 153 42.45 8.20 -0.49
C ASN A 153 41.18 7.78 0.27
N SER A 154 40.85 8.48 1.36
CA SER A 154 39.62 8.22 2.10
C SER A 154 38.38 8.60 1.29
N VAL A 155 37.24 7.98 1.59
CA VAL A 155 35.96 8.22 0.89
C VAL A 155 35.56 9.71 0.89
N PRO A 156 35.68 10.48 2.01
CA PRO A 156 35.36 11.91 1.99
C PRO A 156 36.26 12.72 1.05
N VAL A 157 37.55 12.37 0.92
CA VAL A 157 38.48 13.06 0.02
C VAL A 157 38.15 12.77 -1.44
N LEU A 158 37.82 11.51 -1.76
CA LEU A 158 37.37 11.13 -3.10
C LEU A 158 36.02 11.79 -3.45
N TRP A 159 35.12 11.91 -2.47
CA TRP A 159 33.84 12.60 -2.61
C TRP A 159 34.04 14.08 -2.95
N ALA A 160 34.80 14.82 -2.14
CA ALA A 160 35.06 16.23 -2.37
C ALA A 160 35.66 16.50 -3.76
N ARG A 161 36.60 15.65 -4.20
CA ARG A 161 37.17 15.74 -5.56
C ARG A 161 36.14 15.46 -6.66
N ALA A 162 35.26 14.47 -6.47
CA ALA A 162 34.22 14.16 -7.43
C ALA A 162 33.18 15.29 -7.54
N VAL A 163 32.77 15.86 -6.40
CA VAL A 163 31.85 17.02 -6.36
C VAL A 163 32.48 18.24 -7.02
N LEU A 164 33.74 18.57 -6.72
CA LEU A 164 34.47 19.66 -7.39
C LEU A 164 34.65 19.42 -8.90
N ALA A 165 34.83 18.17 -9.32
CA ALA A 165 34.85 17.84 -10.74
C ALA A 165 33.46 18.04 -11.38
N ALA A 166 32.38 17.70 -10.68
CA ALA A 166 31.02 17.85 -11.18
C ALA A 166 30.57 19.33 -11.26
N THR A 167 31.01 20.19 -10.34
CA THR A 167 30.73 21.64 -10.40
C THR A 167 31.46 22.34 -11.55
N SER A 168 32.67 21.87 -11.88
CA SER A 168 33.50 22.44 -12.95
C SER A 168 33.24 21.85 -14.33
N SER A 169 32.60 20.67 -14.41
CA SER A 169 32.41 19.97 -15.67
C SER A 169 31.13 20.38 -16.40
N ALA A 170 31.29 20.87 -17.63
CA ALA A 170 30.24 20.89 -18.65
C ALA A 170 29.89 19.48 -19.20
N ARG A 171 30.36 18.40 -18.57
CA ARG A 171 29.91 17.04 -18.93
C ARG A 171 28.44 16.94 -18.55
N GLY A 172 27.58 16.60 -19.50
CA GLY A 172 26.16 16.28 -19.27
C GLY A 172 25.32 17.49 -18.82
N ASP A 173 24.63 18.12 -19.77
CA ASP A 173 23.53 19.06 -19.54
C ASP A 173 22.32 18.34 -18.91
N ASP A 174 22.39 17.96 -17.63
CA ASP A 174 21.18 17.68 -16.87
C ASP A 174 20.73 18.98 -16.19
N PRO A 175 19.70 19.67 -16.71
CA PRO A 175 19.22 20.94 -16.13
C PRO A 175 18.68 20.75 -14.70
N THR A 176 18.34 19.51 -14.33
CA THR A 176 17.74 19.15 -13.02
C THR A 176 18.65 19.48 -11.83
N PHE A 177 19.97 19.52 -12.04
CA PHE A 177 20.96 19.81 -10.98
C PHE A 177 21.70 21.14 -11.17
N ARG A 178 21.13 22.07 -11.95
CA ARG A 178 21.65 23.45 -12.09
C ARG A 178 20.68 24.44 -11.48
N ILE A 179 21.19 25.39 -10.69
CA ILE A 179 20.39 26.52 -10.18
C ILE A 179 20.12 27.48 -11.35
N GLY A 180 18.85 27.75 -11.65
CA GLY A 180 18.45 28.61 -12.76
C GLY A 180 18.76 30.09 -12.54
N GLU A 181 18.79 30.87 -13.63
CA GLU A 181 18.81 32.34 -13.55
C GLU A 181 17.46 32.82 -13.00
N GLY A 182 17.45 33.37 -11.78
CA GLY A 182 16.24 33.77 -11.06
C GLY A 182 15.84 32.86 -9.89
N GLU A 183 16.50 31.71 -9.71
CA GLU A 183 16.38 30.90 -8.50
C GLU A 183 17.42 31.35 -7.45
N ALA A 184 17.01 31.36 -6.18
CA ALA A 184 17.82 31.82 -5.06
C ALA A 184 18.35 33.26 -5.24
N THR A 185 17.47 34.20 -5.60
CA THR A 185 17.81 35.64 -5.77
C THR A 185 18.08 36.37 -4.47
N ASN A 186 17.61 35.82 -3.34
CA ASN A 186 17.66 36.46 -2.03
C ASN A 186 18.76 35.88 -1.12
N CYS A 187 19.67 35.05 -1.65
CA CYS A 187 20.73 34.43 -0.86
C CYS A 187 22.09 35.10 -1.10
N SER A 188 22.96 35.04 -0.09
CA SER A 188 24.36 35.45 -0.17
C SER A 188 25.14 34.60 -1.18
N MET A 189 26.32 35.08 -1.59
CA MET A 189 27.21 34.31 -2.48
C MET A 189 27.69 33.00 -1.83
N GLU A 190 27.90 32.99 -0.51
CA GLU A 190 28.30 31.79 0.23
C GLU A 190 27.19 30.74 0.25
N GLU A 191 25.96 31.13 0.57
CA GLU A 191 24.79 30.24 0.53
C GLU A 191 24.58 29.68 -0.87
N ARG A 192 24.72 30.51 -1.91
CA ARG A 192 24.63 30.06 -3.31
C ARG A 192 25.71 29.02 -3.64
N ALA A 193 26.93 29.18 -3.14
CA ALA A 193 28.00 28.21 -3.32
C ALA A 193 27.70 26.87 -2.63
N TYR A 194 27.17 26.91 -1.39
CA TYR A 194 26.74 25.68 -0.69
C TYR A 194 25.60 24.96 -1.42
N MET A 195 24.61 25.70 -1.93
CA MET A 195 23.53 25.12 -2.74
C MET A 195 24.07 24.48 -4.02
N GLN A 196 25.02 25.13 -4.71
CA GLN A 196 25.67 24.58 -5.90
C GLN A 196 26.46 23.31 -5.59
N GLU A 197 27.18 23.28 -4.47
CA GLU A 197 27.88 22.09 -3.99
C GLU A 197 26.90 20.94 -3.73
N ALA A 198 25.77 21.20 -3.07
CA ALA A 198 24.74 20.21 -2.79
C ALA A 198 24.08 19.67 -4.07
N MET A 199 23.80 20.52 -5.07
CA MET A 199 23.30 20.07 -6.37
C MET A 199 24.31 19.17 -7.09
N ALA A 200 25.59 19.54 -7.07
CA ALA A 200 26.66 18.72 -7.64
C ALA A 200 26.82 17.39 -6.89
N ALA A 201 26.66 17.38 -5.57
CA ALA A 201 26.64 16.17 -4.74
C ALA A 201 25.50 15.21 -5.14
N LEU A 202 24.27 15.70 -5.33
CA LEU A 202 23.15 14.89 -5.80
C LEU A 202 23.42 14.28 -7.17
N ARG A 203 23.99 15.07 -8.08
CA ARG A 203 24.40 14.60 -9.40
C ARG A 203 25.46 13.50 -9.32
N VAL A 204 26.51 13.68 -8.51
CA VAL A 204 27.54 12.66 -8.29
C VAL A 204 26.91 11.39 -7.70
N ALA A 205 25.98 11.50 -6.76
CA ALA A 205 25.28 10.35 -6.21
C ALA A 205 24.47 9.59 -7.28
N LYS A 206 23.73 10.30 -8.15
CA LYS A 206 22.99 9.71 -9.28
C LYS A 206 23.94 8.99 -10.25
N GLU A 207 25.08 9.60 -10.58
CA GLU A 207 26.12 8.97 -11.41
C GLU A 207 26.74 7.73 -10.75
N VAL A 208 26.99 7.77 -9.43
CA VAL A 208 27.52 6.64 -8.66
C VAL A 208 26.56 5.45 -8.73
N LEU A 209 25.27 5.67 -8.46
CA LEU A 209 24.26 4.62 -8.48
C LEU A 209 24.03 4.10 -9.90
N GLY A 210 24.01 4.98 -10.91
CA GLY A 210 23.90 4.57 -12.32
C GLY A 210 25.08 3.69 -12.78
N MET A 211 26.30 3.96 -12.31
CA MET A 211 27.45 3.08 -12.57
C MET A 211 27.29 1.71 -11.91
N GLN A 212 26.84 1.69 -10.64
CA GLN A 212 26.63 0.44 -9.91
C GLN A 212 25.49 -0.40 -10.50
N GLU A 213 24.39 0.23 -10.91
CA GLU A 213 23.29 -0.41 -11.64
C GLU A 213 23.78 -0.96 -12.99
N GLY A 214 24.60 -0.18 -13.72
CA GLY A 214 25.24 -0.60 -14.95
C GLY A 214 26.08 -1.88 -14.81
N TRP A 215 26.81 -2.03 -13.70
CA TRP A 215 27.60 -3.24 -13.43
C TRP A 215 26.73 -4.47 -13.13
N ARG A 216 25.47 -4.28 -12.74
CA ARG A 216 24.53 -5.35 -12.36
C ARG A 216 23.65 -5.80 -13.52
N LYS A 217 23.62 -5.11 -14.66
CA LYS A 217 22.75 -5.42 -15.81
C LYS A 217 22.84 -6.87 -16.30
N GLU A 218 24.04 -7.44 -16.39
CA GLU A 218 24.18 -8.83 -16.83
C GLU A 218 23.64 -9.82 -15.79
N ALA A 219 23.85 -9.53 -14.50
CA ALA A 219 23.32 -10.35 -13.42
C ALA A 219 21.79 -10.27 -13.36
N VAL A 220 21.20 -9.11 -13.64
CA VAL A 220 19.74 -8.95 -13.77
C VAL A 220 19.22 -9.73 -14.98
N ARG A 221 19.92 -9.70 -16.11
CA ARG A 221 19.54 -10.49 -17.29
C ARG A 221 19.53 -11.98 -16.99
N GLU A 222 20.55 -12.48 -16.30
CA GLU A 222 20.62 -13.89 -15.89
C GLU A 222 19.54 -14.24 -14.86
N MET A 223 19.26 -13.34 -13.92
CA MET A 223 18.17 -13.47 -12.96
C MET A 223 16.81 -13.63 -13.67
N ASN A 224 16.55 -12.79 -14.68
CA ASN A 224 15.32 -12.83 -15.46
C ASN A 224 15.20 -14.10 -16.30
N ARG A 225 16.29 -14.59 -16.89
CA ARG A 225 16.32 -15.85 -17.67
C ARG A 225 16.10 -17.08 -16.82
N THR A 226 16.71 -17.12 -15.64
CA THR A 226 16.66 -18.29 -14.74
C THR A 226 15.45 -18.29 -13.82
N GLY A 227 14.74 -17.17 -13.70
CA GLY A 227 13.63 -16.98 -12.76
C GLY A 227 14.07 -17.01 -11.29
N ARG A 228 15.37 -16.93 -11.00
CA ARG A 228 15.89 -16.92 -9.62
C ARG A 228 15.71 -15.54 -9.03
N PHE A 229 15.28 -15.45 -7.77
CA PHE A 229 15.18 -14.16 -7.08
C PHE A 229 16.52 -13.74 -6.47
N SER A 230 16.85 -12.45 -6.54
CA SER A 230 18.01 -11.85 -5.89
C SER A 230 17.66 -10.49 -5.30
N ARG A 231 17.59 -10.42 -3.97
CA ARG A 231 17.26 -9.19 -3.22
C ARG A 231 18.23 -8.04 -3.51
N PRO A 232 19.57 -8.22 -3.56
CA PRO A 232 20.48 -7.12 -3.88
C PRO A 232 20.29 -6.55 -5.29
N LEU A 233 19.95 -7.39 -6.28
CA LEU A 233 19.68 -6.94 -7.65
C LEU A 233 18.35 -6.17 -7.71
N ALA A 234 17.32 -6.66 -7.03
CA ALA A 234 16.04 -5.96 -6.91
C ALA A 234 16.15 -4.61 -6.18
N ASN A 235 16.85 -4.58 -5.04
CA ASN A 235 17.14 -3.34 -4.33
C ASN A 235 17.89 -2.36 -5.24
N SER A 236 18.83 -2.83 -6.05
CA SER A 236 19.62 -1.93 -6.90
C SER A 236 18.80 -1.09 -7.87
N ALA A 237 17.66 -1.60 -8.34
CA ALA A 237 16.76 -0.86 -9.22
C ALA A 237 16.01 0.28 -8.51
N THR A 238 15.95 0.24 -7.17
CA THR A 238 15.21 1.22 -6.33
C THR A 238 16.14 2.08 -5.48
N ASP A 239 17.47 2.00 -5.68
CA ASP A 239 18.45 2.70 -4.84
C ASP A 239 18.32 4.22 -4.94
N TRP A 240 18.11 4.77 -6.13
CA TRP A 240 17.99 6.21 -6.31
C TRP A 240 16.76 6.81 -5.59
N PRO A 241 15.51 6.34 -5.84
CA PRO A 241 14.36 6.88 -5.12
C PRO A 241 14.44 6.64 -3.61
N CYS A 242 15.00 5.51 -3.15
CA CYS A 242 15.19 5.28 -1.71
C CYS A 242 16.26 6.18 -1.08
N LEU A 243 17.34 6.50 -1.81
CA LEU A 243 18.36 7.46 -1.35
C LEU A 243 17.75 8.86 -1.17
N LEU A 244 16.96 9.32 -2.14
CA LEU A 244 16.30 10.63 -2.06
C LEU A 244 15.34 10.69 -0.88
N LEU A 245 14.57 9.63 -0.64
CA LEU A 245 13.70 9.52 0.53
C LEU A 245 14.48 9.59 1.84
N ASP A 246 15.64 8.94 1.93
CA ASP A 246 16.50 8.95 3.11
C ASP A 246 17.06 10.36 3.37
N VAL A 247 17.59 11.02 2.32
CA VAL A 247 18.08 12.42 2.40
C VAL A 247 16.97 13.38 2.80
N LEU A 248 15.81 13.31 2.16
CA LEU A 248 14.65 14.16 2.47
C LEU A 248 14.12 13.94 3.89
N SER A 249 14.11 12.69 4.35
CA SER A 249 13.69 12.35 5.72
C SER A 249 14.68 12.93 6.74
N GLY A 250 15.98 12.85 6.46
CA GLY A 250 17.03 13.47 7.27
C GLY A 250 16.93 15.00 7.34
N ALA A 251 16.52 15.62 6.23
CA ALA A 251 16.32 17.07 6.13
C ALA A 251 14.98 17.58 6.68
N ALA A 252 14.06 16.69 7.05
CA ALA A 252 12.74 17.07 7.55
C ALA A 252 12.86 17.69 8.96
N GLU A 253 12.40 18.93 9.11
CA GLU A 253 12.45 19.72 10.33
C GLU A 253 11.14 20.50 10.54
N GLU A 254 10.66 20.58 11.79
CA GLU A 254 9.46 21.33 12.16
C GLU A 254 9.62 22.81 11.79
N ASP A 255 8.53 23.42 11.29
CA ASP A 255 8.46 24.82 10.84
C ASP A 255 9.49 25.32 9.80
N PHE A 256 10.37 24.45 9.30
CA PHE A 256 11.39 24.81 8.32
C PHE A 256 11.20 24.11 6.96
N PHE A 257 11.26 22.77 6.96
CA PHE A 257 11.11 21.97 5.74
C PHE A 257 10.40 20.65 6.06
N GLN A 258 9.13 20.55 5.64
CA GLN A 258 8.30 19.38 5.94
C GLN A 258 7.86 18.65 4.66
N PRO A 259 8.73 17.78 4.10
CA PRO A 259 8.47 17.07 2.86
C PRO A 259 7.40 15.99 3.03
N LYS A 260 6.61 15.76 1.97
CA LYS A 260 5.57 14.74 1.90
C LYS A 260 5.62 14.08 0.52
N LEU A 261 5.40 12.77 0.47
CA LEU A 261 5.27 12.04 -0.78
C LEU A 261 3.89 11.39 -0.87
N VAL A 262 3.16 11.72 -1.94
CA VAL A 262 1.87 11.11 -2.24
C VAL A 262 1.98 10.29 -3.52
N LEU A 263 1.78 8.97 -3.40
CA LEU A 263 1.83 8.02 -4.49
C LEU A 263 0.42 7.51 -4.80
N ASN A 264 -0.11 7.84 -5.96
CA ASN A 264 -1.44 7.43 -6.39
C ASN A 264 -1.39 6.30 -7.42
N ASN A 265 -2.29 5.33 -7.27
CA ASN A 265 -2.39 4.15 -8.13
C ASN A 265 -1.10 3.33 -8.15
N VAL A 266 -0.55 3.07 -6.97
CA VAL A 266 0.71 2.32 -6.80
C VAL A 266 0.65 0.91 -7.43
N ASP A 267 -0.55 0.33 -7.54
CA ASP A 267 -0.80 -0.93 -8.25
C ASP A 267 -0.36 -0.91 -9.72
N ALA A 268 -0.33 0.26 -10.36
CA ALA A 268 0.13 0.40 -11.74
C ALA A 268 1.61 0.06 -11.92
N LEU A 269 2.47 0.32 -10.92
CA LEU A 269 3.88 -0.07 -10.97
C LEU A 269 4.04 -1.58 -11.07
N ARG A 270 3.20 -2.34 -10.35
CA ARG A 270 3.26 -3.81 -10.35
C ARG A 270 2.80 -4.41 -11.68
N LYS A 271 1.82 -3.78 -12.34
CA LYS A 271 1.21 -4.21 -13.59
C LYS A 271 1.90 -3.65 -14.85
N ALA A 272 2.98 -2.89 -14.68
CA ALA A 272 3.68 -2.24 -15.77
C ALA A 272 4.36 -3.25 -16.71
N THR A 273 4.47 -2.91 -17.99
CA THR A 273 5.25 -3.69 -18.95
C THR A 273 6.74 -3.38 -18.81
N CYS A 274 7.57 -4.41 -18.92
CA CYS A 274 9.02 -4.29 -18.94
C CYS A 274 9.56 -5.12 -20.10
N GLU A 275 9.98 -4.46 -21.18
CA GLU A 275 10.53 -5.11 -22.38
C GLU A 275 12.07 -5.26 -22.30
N ASP A 276 12.72 -4.53 -21.40
CA ASP A 276 14.17 -4.58 -21.20
C ASP A 276 14.56 -5.72 -20.25
N ASP A 277 15.13 -6.78 -20.79
CA ASP A 277 15.65 -7.94 -20.02
C ASP A 277 16.76 -7.56 -19.04
N THR A 278 17.35 -6.37 -19.14
CA THR A 278 18.36 -5.87 -18.18
C THR A 278 17.77 -5.10 -17.01
N MET A 279 16.44 -4.89 -16.99
CA MET A 279 15.71 -4.34 -15.86
C MET A 279 15.02 -5.42 -15.05
N VAL A 280 14.82 -5.14 -13.76
CA VAL A 280 14.08 -6.05 -12.90
C VAL A 280 12.59 -6.05 -13.28
N PRO A 281 11.87 -7.18 -13.14
CA PRO A 281 10.46 -7.23 -13.48
C PRO A 281 9.65 -6.21 -12.68
N ALA A 282 8.57 -5.69 -13.27
CA ALA A 282 7.75 -4.63 -12.69
C ALA A 282 7.21 -4.97 -11.30
N ALA A 283 6.76 -6.21 -11.09
CA ALA A 283 6.33 -6.68 -9.78
C ALA A 283 7.46 -6.66 -8.74
N VAL A 284 8.66 -7.09 -9.13
CA VAL A 284 9.86 -7.09 -8.27
C VAL A 284 10.29 -5.66 -7.92
N TYR A 285 10.25 -4.74 -8.89
CA TYR A 285 10.51 -3.32 -8.67
C TYR A 285 9.51 -2.71 -7.66
N HIS A 286 8.22 -2.91 -7.91
CA HIS A 286 7.15 -2.45 -7.03
C HIS A 286 7.34 -2.98 -5.61
N ASP A 287 7.49 -4.28 -5.46
CA ASP A 287 7.60 -4.94 -4.17
C ASP A 287 8.87 -4.48 -3.42
N SER A 288 10.01 -4.40 -4.10
CA SER A 288 11.25 -3.85 -3.56
C SER A 288 11.06 -2.42 -3.05
N PHE A 289 10.45 -1.55 -3.86
CA PHE A 289 10.27 -0.15 -3.52
C PHE A 289 9.37 0.02 -2.28
N ILE A 290 8.18 -0.59 -2.29
CA ILE A 290 7.20 -0.46 -1.21
C ILE A 290 7.77 -0.96 0.11
N TRP A 291 8.42 -2.13 0.09
CA TRP A 291 9.02 -2.66 1.30
C TRP A 291 10.15 -1.73 1.78
N ARG A 292 11.06 -1.27 0.91
CA ARG A 292 12.12 -0.34 1.32
C ARG A 292 11.60 0.97 1.91
N VAL A 293 10.48 1.51 1.41
CA VAL A 293 9.81 2.68 2.03
C VAL A 293 9.31 2.36 3.42
N ILE A 294 8.66 1.21 3.61
CA ILE A 294 8.22 0.73 4.94
C ILE A 294 9.42 0.55 5.88
N ALA A 295 10.55 0.04 5.37
CA ALA A 295 11.82 -0.08 6.11
C ALA A 295 12.25 1.25 6.71
N LEU A 296 12.27 2.27 5.86
CA LEU A 296 12.80 3.57 6.18
C LEU A 296 11.93 4.21 7.27
N GLY A 297 10.60 4.09 7.13
CA GLY A 297 9.65 4.48 8.17
C GLY A 297 9.91 3.78 9.50
N ALA A 298 9.94 2.45 9.49
CA ALA A 298 9.99 1.65 10.71
C ALA A 298 11.31 1.76 11.49
N ASN A 299 12.43 1.98 10.80
CA ASN A 299 13.76 2.01 11.42
C ASN A 299 14.26 3.44 11.68
N GLU A 300 14.06 4.37 10.74
CA GLU A 300 14.70 5.69 10.75
C GLU A 300 13.70 6.85 10.86
N GLN A 301 12.39 6.55 10.88
CA GLN A 301 11.28 7.51 10.77
C GLN A 301 11.38 8.35 9.48
N CYS A 302 10.72 7.91 8.43
CA CYS A 302 10.76 8.57 7.13
C CYS A 302 9.80 9.78 7.08
N LEU A 303 9.97 10.66 6.10
CA LEU A 303 8.98 11.68 5.77
C LEU A 303 7.59 11.05 5.52
N PRO A 304 6.47 11.77 5.73
CA PRO A 304 5.13 11.27 5.44
C PRO A 304 4.96 10.76 4.00
N VAL A 305 4.84 9.44 3.85
CA VAL A 305 4.54 8.79 2.57
C VAL A 305 3.11 8.24 2.58
N ILE A 306 2.27 8.74 1.68
CA ILE A 306 0.87 8.33 1.54
C ILE A 306 0.72 7.60 0.21
N MET A 307 0.34 6.33 0.27
CA MET A 307 0.13 5.49 -0.91
C MET A 307 -1.35 5.19 -1.08
N SER A 308 -1.90 5.55 -2.23
CA SER A 308 -3.26 5.21 -2.64
C SER A 308 -3.21 4.02 -3.59
N THR A 309 -3.93 2.96 -3.22
CA THR A 309 -4.13 1.78 -4.05
C THR A 309 -5.61 1.44 -4.14
N SER A 310 -6.00 0.87 -5.28
CA SER A 310 -7.34 0.30 -5.44
C SER A 310 -7.36 -1.22 -5.30
N ASP A 311 -6.20 -1.86 -5.41
CA ASP A 311 -6.00 -3.28 -5.18
C ASP A 311 -5.26 -3.43 -3.84
N GLY A 312 -5.95 -3.91 -2.80
CA GLY A 312 -5.36 -4.09 -1.46
C GLY A 312 -4.40 -5.28 -1.34
N TYR A 313 -4.04 -5.92 -2.46
CA TYR A 313 -3.28 -7.15 -2.48
C TYR A 313 -1.77 -6.88 -2.63
N TYR A 314 -1.04 -7.11 -1.53
CA TYR A 314 0.42 -7.23 -1.53
C TYR A 314 0.79 -8.72 -1.53
N SER A 315 1.80 -9.09 -2.33
CA SER A 315 2.20 -10.50 -2.49
C SER A 315 2.83 -11.04 -1.20
N SER A 316 2.52 -12.28 -0.80
CA SER A 316 3.21 -12.95 0.32
C SER A 316 4.69 -13.16 0.00
N GLN A 317 4.96 -13.50 -1.26
CA GLN A 317 6.31 -13.62 -1.78
C GLN A 317 7.08 -12.29 -1.66
N ALA A 318 6.42 -11.14 -1.86
CA ALA A 318 7.06 -9.84 -1.68
C ALA A 318 7.59 -9.65 -0.25
N PHE A 319 6.83 -10.07 0.76
CA PHE A 319 7.31 -10.01 2.13
C PHE A 319 8.44 -11.02 2.37
N VAL A 320 8.34 -12.25 1.88
CA VAL A 320 9.44 -13.22 2.05
C VAL A 320 10.75 -12.68 1.45
N ASP A 321 10.64 -12.05 0.29
CA ASP A 321 11.77 -11.57 -0.50
C ASP A 321 12.35 -10.25 0.02
N PHE A 322 11.48 -9.34 0.50
CA PHE A 322 11.85 -7.96 0.85
C PHE A 322 11.48 -7.54 2.28
N GLY A 323 10.69 -8.33 2.98
CA GLY A 323 10.32 -8.13 4.37
C GLY A 323 11.55 -8.05 5.27
N PHE A 324 11.35 -7.43 6.42
CA PHE A 324 12.44 -7.01 7.30
C PHE A 324 12.89 -8.12 8.24
N PRO A 325 14.16 -8.55 8.19
CA PRO A 325 14.70 -9.48 9.18
C PRO A 325 14.81 -8.87 10.59
N ASN A 326 14.78 -7.54 10.71
CA ASN A 326 14.89 -6.82 11.98
C ASN A 326 13.54 -6.59 12.69
N ILE A 327 12.42 -6.70 11.97
CA ILE A 327 11.07 -6.58 12.54
C ILE A 327 10.64 -7.92 13.14
N PHE A 328 10.82 -8.99 12.37
CA PHE A 328 10.53 -10.37 12.78
C PHE A 328 11.70 -11.28 12.42
N ILE A 329 12.11 -12.15 13.35
CA ILE A 329 13.03 -13.24 13.03
C ILE A 329 12.32 -14.27 12.14
N SER A 330 13.06 -15.09 11.38
CA SER A 330 12.47 -16.02 10.39
C SER A 330 11.40 -16.96 10.96
N ARG A 331 11.51 -17.34 12.25
CA ARG A 331 10.51 -18.17 12.93
C ARG A 331 9.20 -17.42 13.19
N GLU A 332 9.28 -16.18 13.65
CA GLU A 332 8.13 -15.32 13.91
C GLU A 332 7.38 -15.01 12.61
N TRP A 333 8.10 -14.77 11.52
CA TRP A 333 7.47 -14.51 10.23
C TRP A 333 6.60 -15.67 9.75
N LYS A 334 7.08 -16.91 9.87
CA LYS A 334 6.30 -18.08 9.45
C LYS A 334 4.93 -18.09 10.13
N VAL A 335 4.90 -17.75 11.42
CA VAL A 335 3.66 -17.60 12.19
C VAL A 335 2.84 -16.43 11.66
N VAL A 336 3.43 -15.25 11.47
CA VAL A 336 2.71 -14.05 11.02
C VAL A 336 2.09 -14.23 9.62
N ASP A 337 2.80 -14.85 8.67
CA ASP A 337 2.29 -15.09 7.31
C ASP A 337 1.12 -16.10 7.30
N GLU A 338 1.28 -17.17 8.08
CA GLU A 338 0.24 -18.18 8.24
C GLU A 338 -1.01 -17.59 8.91
N LEU A 339 -0.81 -16.74 9.93
CA LEU A 339 -1.90 -16.18 10.72
C LEU A 339 -2.58 -14.97 10.05
N LEU A 340 -1.82 -14.01 9.54
CA LEU A 340 -2.32 -12.68 9.13
C LEU A 340 -1.97 -12.34 7.67
N GLY A 341 -1.02 -13.06 7.07
CA GLY A 341 -0.55 -12.82 5.72
C GLY A 341 0.26 -11.52 5.59
N PRO A 342 0.63 -11.14 4.35
CA PRO A 342 1.60 -10.07 4.08
C PRO A 342 0.98 -8.67 4.10
N ASN A 343 -0.12 -8.46 4.82
CA ASN A 343 -0.79 -7.17 4.82
C ASN A 343 0.09 -6.12 5.54
N PRO A 344 0.62 -5.10 4.83
CA PRO A 344 1.62 -4.20 5.43
C PRO A 344 1.09 -3.44 6.65
N ARG A 345 -0.20 -3.08 6.64
CA ARG A 345 -0.83 -2.39 7.77
C ARG A 345 -0.85 -3.27 9.02
N GLN A 346 -1.29 -4.52 8.88
CA GLN A 346 -1.34 -5.44 10.03
C GLN A 346 0.06 -5.73 10.56
N LEU A 347 1.04 -5.88 9.65
CA LEU A 347 2.44 -6.09 10.01
C LEU A 347 3.02 -4.93 10.83
N CYS A 348 2.74 -3.69 10.43
CA CYS A 348 3.13 -2.52 11.21
C CYS A 348 2.42 -2.47 12.58
N GLU A 349 1.13 -2.76 12.64
CA GLU A 349 0.36 -2.77 13.91
C GLU A 349 0.93 -3.79 14.90
N ILE A 350 1.27 -5.01 14.45
CA ILE A 350 1.91 -6.05 15.28
C ILE A 350 3.31 -5.62 15.71
N TYR A 351 4.09 -5.03 14.81
CA TYR A 351 5.43 -4.55 15.14
C TYR A 351 5.39 -3.48 16.23
N MET A 352 4.44 -2.55 16.17
CA MET A 352 4.25 -1.55 17.21
C MET A 352 3.82 -2.18 18.55
N LEU A 353 2.98 -3.21 18.54
CA LEU A 353 2.64 -3.96 19.75
C LEU A 353 3.86 -4.69 20.33
N LYS A 354 4.69 -5.27 19.46
CA LYS A 354 5.95 -5.92 19.84
C LYS A 354 6.94 -4.93 20.46
N GLN A 355 7.10 -3.73 19.88
CA GLN A 355 7.95 -2.69 20.47
C GLN A 355 7.46 -2.26 21.86
N LYS A 356 6.14 -2.09 22.03
CA LYS A 356 5.56 -1.76 23.35
C LYS A 356 5.70 -2.89 24.37
N ALA A 357 5.68 -4.14 23.92
CA ALA A 357 5.86 -5.30 24.80
C ALA A 357 7.34 -5.48 25.23
N ASN A 358 8.29 -5.00 24.43
CA ASN A 358 9.73 -5.08 24.70
C ASN A 358 10.28 -3.88 25.50
N ASP A 359 9.41 -2.99 26.00
CA ASP A 359 9.79 -1.88 26.88
C ASP A 359 10.26 -2.46 28.23
N PRO A 360 11.43 -2.07 28.80
CA PRO A 360 12.04 -2.75 29.95
C PRO A 360 11.22 -2.69 31.26
N GLU A 361 10.13 -1.94 31.30
CA GLU A 361 9.16 -1.95 32.41
C GLU A 361 8.18 -3.14 32.34
N VAL A 362 8.03 -3.79 31.19
CA VAL A 362 7.16 -4.95 30.97
C VAL A 362 8.01 -6.22 30.85
N LEU A 363 8.23 -6.87 31.99
CA LEU A 363 8.99 -8.13 32.14
C LEU A 363 8.24 -9.33 31.54
N HIS A 364 8.09 -9.41 30.22
CA HIS A 364 7.71 -10.66 29.55
C HIS A 364 8.43 -10.83 28.22
N ASP A 365 9.17 -11.95 28.08
CA ASP A 365 9.53 -12.54 26.78
C ASP A 365 8.22 -12.90 26.06
N THR A 366 7.61 -11.90 25.42
CA THR A 366 6.27 -12.05 24.86
C THR A 366 6.40 -12.78 23.53
N ASN A 367 5.92 -14.03 23.49
CA ASN A 367 5.91 -14.82 22.27
C ASN A 367 5.06 -14.10 21.19
N ILE A 368 5.55 -14.05 19.95
CA ILE A 368 4.85 -13.43 18.83
C ILE A 368 3.41 -13.94 18.67
N GLU A 369 3.16 -15.20 19.03
CA GLU A 369 1.83 -15.81 19.02
C GLU A 369 0.87 -15.10 19.98
N GLU A 370 1.31 -14.74 21.19
CA GLU A 370 0.50 -14.01 22.17
C GLU A 370 0.19 -12.58 21.70
N ILE A 371 1.14 -11.93 21.04
CA ILE A 371 0.94 -10.61 20.43
C ILE A 371 -0.12 -10.71 19.33
N ILE A 372 -0.03 -11.74 18.47
CA ILE A 372 -1.00 -11.96 17.40
C ILE A 372 -2.37 -12.32 17.97
N ASP A 373 -2.44 -13.15 19.01
CA ASP A 373 -3.70 -13.51 19.65
C ASP A 373 -4.37 -12.29 20.31
N THR A 374 -3.57 -11.44 20.97
CA THR A 374 -4.03 -10.16 21.53
C THR A 374 -4.55 -9.25 20.43
N TYR A 375 -3.84 -9.16 19.30
CA TYR A 375 -4.24 -8.38 18.14
C TYR A 375 -5.53 -8.92 17.49
N LEU A 376 -5.65 -10.24 17.31
CA LEU A 376 -6.85 -10.89 16.78
C LEU A 376 -8.04 -10.72 17.72
N ALA A 377 -7.83 -10.80 19.05
CA ALA A 377 -8.87 -10.50 20.03
C ALA A 377 -9.32 -9.03 19.96
N HIS A 378 -8.37 -8.10 19.82
CA HIS A 378 -8.67 -6.70 19.59
C HIS A 378 -9.50 -6.51 18.32
N LEU A 379 -9.06 -7.06 17.18
CA LEU A 379 -9.80 -7.01 15.91
C LEU A 379 -11.20 -7.62 16.03
N GLN A 380 -11.35 -8.74 16.74
CA GLN A 380 -12.64 -9.40 16.95
C GLN A 380 -13.61 -8.46 17.68
N VAL A 381 -13.16 -7.82 18.76
CA VAL A 381 -14.01 -6.98 19.62
C VAL A 381 -14.26 -5.60 19.01
N SER A 382 -13.24 -4.96 18.43
CA SER A 382 -13.32 -3.57 17.97
C SER A 382 -13.83 -3.42 16.54
N VAL A 383 -13.59 -4.43 15.68
CA VAL A 383 -13.94 -4.37 14.25
C VAL A 383 -15.02 -5.38 13.89
N VAL A 384 -14.77 -6.68 14.11
CA VAL A 384 -15.61 -7.75 13.52
C VAL A 384 -16.95 -7.87 14.22
N ASN A 385 -17.00 -7.94 15.56
CA ASN A 385 -18.26 -8.09 16.29
C ASN A 385 -19.25 -6.94 16.02
N PRO A 386 -18.85 -5.65 16.09
CA PRO A 386 -19.75 -4.54 15.76
C PRO A 386 -20.20 -4.55 14.28
N ALA A 387 -19.30 -4.92 13.36
CA ALA A 387 -19.64 -5.04 11.94
C ALA A 387 -20.61 -6.19 11.68
N MET A 388 -20.45 -7.34 12.32
CA MET A 388 -21.39 -8.48 12.22
C MET A 388 -22.77 -8.15 12.78
N GLN A 389 -22.84 -7.42 13.91
CA GLN A 389 -24.11 -6.93 14.45
C GLN A 389 -24.81 -5.96 13.47
N THR A 390 -24.04 -5.08 12.83
CA THR A 390 -24.56 -4.16 11.81
C THR A 390 -25.05 -4.94 10.58
N ALA A 391 -24.29 -5.92 10.10
CA ALA A 391 -24.67 -6.76 8.96
C ALA A 391 -25.94 -7.56 9.25
N LEU A 392 -26.07 -8.10 10.47
CA LEU A 392 -27.28 -8.78 10.92
C LEU A 392 -28.50 -7.85 10.87
N SER A 393 -28.36 -6.61 11.33
CA SER A 393 -29.43 -5.61 11.28
C SER A 393 -29.85 -5.28 9.83
N MET A 394 -28.91 -5.28 8.89
CA MET A 394 -29.17 -5.09 7.46
C MET A 394 -29.96 -6.27 6.86
N VAL A 395 -29.57 -7.50 7.19
CA VAL A 395 -30.29 -8.72 6.75
C VAL A 395 -31.69 -8.79 7.36
N GLN A 396 -31.86 -8.40 8.63
CA GLN A 396 -33.17 -8.32 9.29
C GLN A 396 -34.07 -7.26 8.64
N LYS A 397 -33.50 -6.10 8.28
CA LYS A 397 -34.21 -5.05 7.55
C LYS A 397 -34.62 -5.55 6.16
N PHE A 398 -33.73 -6.22 5.44
CA PHE A 398 -34.03 -6.80 4.13
C PHE A 398 -35.22 -7.76 4.20
N ALA A 399 -35.28 -8.64 5.21
CA ALA A 399 -36.42 -9.54 5.41
C ALA A 399 -37.74 -8.79 5.60
N SER A 400 -37.70 -7.66 6.30
CA SER A 400 -38.88 -6.80 6.51
C SER A 400 -39.30 -6.08 5.22
N ASP A 401 -38.34 -5.56 4.45
CA ASP A 401 -38.59 -4.90 3.16
C ASP A 401 -39.15 -5.88 2.11
N VAL A 402 -38.72 -7.14 2.11
CA VAL A 402 -39.30 -8.20 1.26
C VAL A 402 -40.75 -8.48 1.65
N ARG A 403 -41.07 -8.56 2.94
CA ARG A 403 -42.46 -8.75 3.42
C ARG A 403 -43.36 -7.59 3.02
N GLU A 404 -42.84 -6.37 3.04
CA GLU A 404 -43.56 -5.16 2.66
C GLU A 404 -43.66 -4.95 1.13
N GLY A 405 -43.13 -5.88 0.33
CA GLY A 405 -43.17 -5.82 -1.14
C GLY A 405 -42.29 -4.70 -1.73
N LYS A 406 -41.34 -4.16 -0.96
CA LYS A 406 -40.44 -3.09 -1.40
C LYS A 406 -39.28 -3.59 -2.27
N VAL A 407 -38.98 -4.89 -2.20
CA VAL A 407 -37.90 -5.53 -2.96
C VAL A 407 -38.49 -6.13 -4.24
N PRO A 408 -37.98 -5.76 -5.43
CA PRO A 408 -38.50 -6.28 -6.69
C PRO A 408 -38.18 -7.78 -6.86
N GLU A 409 -39.09 -8.53 -7.48
CA GLU A 409 -39.01 -9.99 -7.59
C GLU A 409 -37.77 -10.50 -8.33
N ASN A 410 -37.20 -9.68 -9.23
CA ASN A 410 -35.96 -9.98 -9.95
C ASN A 410 -34.71 -10.04 -9.05
N ARG A 411 -34.76 -9.50 -7.82
CA ARG A 411 -33.69 -9.67 -6.81
C ARG A 411 -33.86 -10.93 -5.98
N LEU A 412 -34.97 -11.65 -6.14
CA LEU A 412 -35.28 -12.88 -5.42
C LEU A 412 -35.02 -14.13 -6.30
N SER A 413 -34.57 -13.95 -7.54
CA SER A 413 -34.37 -15.03 -8.51
C SER A 413 -33.00 -15.71 -8.43
N PHE A 414 -31.95 -15.03 -7.96
CA PHE A 414 -30.60 -15.57 -7.84
C PHE A 414 -30.19 -15.68 -6.36
N GLY A 415 -29.81 -16.90 -5.92
CA GLY A 415 -29.44 -17.23 -4.53
C GLY A 415 -30.52 -17.99 -3.74
N ALA A 416 -30.12 -19.06 -3.06
CA ALA A 416 -30.97 -19.83 -2.14
C ALA A 416 -31.47 -19.00 -0.94
N PRO A 417 -32.43 -19.51 -0.16
CA PRO A 417 -33.88 -19.54 -0.31
C PRO A 417 -34.51 -18.32 0.38
N TRP A 418 -34.64 -17.21 -0.33
CA TRP A 418 -35.39 -16.02 0.12
C TRP A 418 -36.91 -16.25 0.12
N ARG A 419 -37.33 -17.50 -0.11
CA ARG A 419 -38.72 -17.94 -0.12
C ARG A 419 -39.20 -18.06 1.33
N HIS A 420 -39.81 -16.95 1.78
CA HIS A 420 -40.66 -16.83 2.96
C HIS A 420 -39.88 -16.51 4.24
N PRO A 421 -39.54 -15.22 4.49
CA PRO A 421 -39.15 -14.78 5.83
C PRO A 421 -40.29 -15.16 6.79
N ARG A 422 -40.05 -16.11 7.68
CA ARG A 422 -41.05 -16.53 8.67
C ARG A 422 -41.07 -15.53 9.82
N ALA A 423 -42.29 -15.06 10.11
CA ALA A 423 -42.79 -14.50 11.37
C ALA A 423 -42.98 -12.97 11.43
N ASP A 424 -44.12 -12.61 12.02
CA ASP A 424 -44.56 -11.25 12.37
C ASP A 424 -43.80 -10.67 13.59
N ASN A 425 -43.05 -11.51 14.31
CA ASN A 425 -42.33 -11.13 15.53
C ASN A 425 -40.86 -10.72 15.22
N PRO A 426 -40.40 -9.54 15.68
CA PRO A 426 -39.01 -9.09 15.59
C PRO A 426 -37.95 -10.12 16.02
N ASP A 427 -38.20 -10.89 17.08
CA ASP A 427 -37.25 -11.87 17.62
C ASP A 427 -37.03 -13.06 16.68
N MET A 428 -38.10 -13.49 16.01
CA MET A 428 -38.05 -14.58 15.04
C MET A 428 -37.36 -14.13 13.75
N CYS A 429 -37.56 -12.87 13.35
CA CYS A 429 -36.85 -12.26 12.23
C CYS A 429 -35.35 -12.15 12.52
N TYR A 430 -34.97 -11.78 13.75
CA TYR A 430 -33.59 -11.76 14.21
C TYR A 430 -32.94 -13.16 14.14
N LYS A 431 -33.61 -14.18 14.69
CA LYS A 431 -33.13 -15.58 14.65
C LYS A 431 -32.96 -16.09 13.22
N TRP A 432 -33.91 -15.76 12.35
CA TRP A 432 -33.82 -16.09 10.93
C TRP A 432 -32.61 -15.41 10.27
N ALA A 433 -32.43 -14.10 10.48
CA ALA A 433 -31.31 -13.34 9.92
C ALA A 433 -29.96 -13.89 10.42
N LYS A 434 -29.88 -14.30 11.69
CA LYS A 434 -28.71 -14.94 12.28
C LYS A 434 -28.37 -16.24 11.57
N ILE A 435 -29.36 -17.12 11.35
CA ILE A 435 -29.17 -18.38 10.63
C ILE A 435 -28.73 -18.14 9.18
N GLN A 436 -29.29 -17.13 8.49
CA GLN A 436 -28.88 -16.77 7.13
C GLN A 436 -27.43 -16.29 7.06
N LEU A 437 -27.03 -15.41 7.98
CA LEU A 437 -25.66 -14.90 8.02
C LEU A 437 -24.66 -16.00 8.40
N MET A 438 -25.01 -16.89 9.32
CA MET A 438 -24.19 -18.07 9.66
C MET A 438 -24.04 -19.03 8.47
N ASP A 439 -25.12 -19.27 7.71
CA ASP A 439 -25.10 -20.12 6.51
C ASP A 439 -24.20 -19.52 5.42
N PHE A 440 -24.29 -18.19 5.22
CA PHE A 440 -23.41 -17.46 4.32
C PHE A 440 -21.94 -17.60 4.71
N VAL A 441 -21.58 -17.26 5.96
CA VAL A 441 -20.19 -17.35 6.43
C VAL A 441 -19.67 -18.78 6.36
N GLN A 442 -20.49 -19.79 6.70
CA GLN A 442 -20.10 -21.19 6.54
C GLN A 442 -19.81 -21.56 5.09
N SER A 443 -20.64 -21.11 4.16
CA SER A 443 -20.47 -21.38 2.73
C SER A 443 -19.22 -20.71 2.19
N TYR A 444 -18.91 -19.52 2.71
CA TYR A 444 -17.73 -18.76 2.36
C TYR A 444 -16.43 -19.35 2.94
N VAL A 445 -16.49 -19.90 4.15
CA VAL A 445 -15.40 -20.70 4.75
C VAL A 445 -15.13 -21.94 3.91
N ASN A 446 -16.17 -22.63 3.44
CA ASN A 446 -16.05 -23.82 2.61
C ASN A 446 -15.42 -23.54 1.23
N THR A 447 -15.40 -22.29 0.80
CA THR A 447 -14.74 -21.84 -0.44
C THR A 447 -13.40 -21.17 -0.18
N GLU A 448 -12.80 -21.39 1.00
CA GLU A 448 -11.53 -20.78 1.39
C GLU A 448 -11.51 -19.25 1.23
N PHE A 449 -12.69 -18.61 1.36
CA PHE A 449 -12.87 -17.17 1.21
C PHE A 449 -12.50 -16.60 -0.18
N GLY A 450 -12.47 -17.43 -1.22
CA GLY A 450 -12.21 -17.02 -2.61
C GLY A 450 -13.38 -17.31 -3.54
N LEU A 451 -14.26 -16.33 -3.75
CA LEU A 451 -15.38 -16.45 -4.70
C LEU A 451 -15.15 -15.58 -5.93
N ASN A 452 -15.06 -16.18 -7.12
CA ASN A 452 -14.96 -15.43 -8.36
C ASN A 452 -16.36 -14.98 -8.82
N TYR A 453 -16.60 -13.68 -8.88
CA TYR A 453 -17.92 -13.12 -9.22
C TYR A 453 -18.08 -12.78 -10.71
N LEU A 454 -17.01 -12.89 -11.53
CA LEU A 454 -17.07 -12.73 -12.99
C LEU A 454 -16.81 -14.04 -13.75
N ALA A 455 -16.56 -15.15 -13.05
CA ALA A 455 -16.56 -16.46 -13.68
C ALA A 455 -17.98 -16.79 -14.15
N ASP A 456 -18.14 -17.05 -15.45
CA ASP A 456 -19.36 -17.59 -16.06
C ASP A 456 -20.64 -16.78 -15.73
N ASP A 457 -20.54 -15.44 -15.71
CA ASP A 457 -21.64 -14.50 -15.39
C ASP A 457 -22.28 -14.70 -14.00
N SER A 458 -21.50 -15.17 -13.04
CA SER A 458 -21.93 -15.45 -11.66
C SER A 458 -22.13 -14.20 -10.78
N LEU A 459 -23.02 -13.30 -11.21
CA LEU A 459 -23.43 -12.11 -10.45
C LEU A 459 -24.31 -12.46 -9.23
N GLU A 460 -24.67 -13.73 -9.04
CA GLU A 460 -25.52 -14.22 -7.95
C GLU A 460 -25.01 -13.84 -6.55
N ILE A 461 -23.69 -13.74 -6.36
CA ILE A 461 -23.09 -13.33 -5.10
C ILE A 461 -23.31 -11.84 -4.79
N LEU A 462 -23.47 -11.01 -5.83
CA LEU A 462 -23.73 -9.58 -5.68
C LEU A 462 -25.21 -9.30 -5.39
N ASP A 463 -26.09 -10.25 -5.67
CA ASP A 463 -27.51 -10.19 -5.33
C ASP A 463 -27.83 -10.82 -3.96
N ASP A 464 -26.91 -11.59 -3.36
CA ASP A 464 -27.11 -12.16 -2.02
C ASP A 464 -27.05 -11.03 -0.94
N PRO A 465 -28.13 -10.77 -0.20
CA PRO A 465 -28.17 -9.70 0.81
C PRO A 465 -27.23 -9.94 1.99
N ALA A 466 -26.82 -11.18 2.30
CA ALA A 466 -25.78 -11.43 3.29
C ALA A 466 -24.41 -11.01 2.75
N ALA A 467 -24.10 -11.32 1.49
CA ALA A 467 -22.87 -10.86 0.84
C ALA A 467 -22.85 -9.32 0.72
N VAL A 468 -23.96 -8.71 0.30
CA VAL A 468 -24.12 -7.25 0.23
C VAL A 468 -23.94 -6.61 1.60
N ALA A 469 -24.61 -7.11 2.65
CA ALA A 469 -24.46 -6.60 4.00
C ALA A 469 -23.00 -6.70 4.48
N MET A 470 -22.32 -7.82 4.21
CA MET A 470 -20.93 -8.05 4.60
C MET A 470 -19.93 -7.14 3.84
N MET A 471 -20.22 -6.80 2.59
CA MET A 471 -19.48 -5.78 1.84
C MET A 471 -19.78 -4.37 2.37
N GLU A 472 -21.05 -4.06 2.65
CA GLU A 472 -21.47 -2.76 3.19
C GLU A 472 -20.82 -2.45 4.54
N VAL A 473 -20.71 -3.43 5.45
CA VAL A 473 -20.04 -3.23 6.73
C VAL A 473 -18.51 -3.22 6.63
N GLY A 474 -17.95 -3.46 5.44
CA GLY A 474 -16.51 -3.45 5.19
C GLY A 474 -15.79 -4.64 5.81
N LEU A 475 -16.40 -5.82 5.83
CA LEU A 475 -15.71 -7.07 6.18
C LEU A 475 -15.23 -7.80 4.94
N LEU A 476 -15.97 -7.66 3.83
CA LEU A 476 -15.62 -8.16 2.51
C LEU A 476 -15.34 -7.01 1.54
N TYR A 477 -14.52 -7.26 0.54
CA TYR A 477 -14.31 -6.34 -0.58
C TYR A 477 -14.37 -7.08 -1.91
N GLN A 478 -14.75 -6.34 -2.94
CA GLN A 478 -14.79 -6.80 -4.32
C GLN A 478 -13.48 -6.41 -5.02
N GLN A 479 -12.64 -7.40 -5.29
CA GLN A 479 -11.42 -7.28 -6.09
C GLN A 479 -11.78 -7.42 -7.56
N ARG A 480 -11.41 -6.47 -8.43
CA ARG A 480 -11.75 -6.56 -9.85
C ARG A 480 -10.84 -7.48 -10.65
N ASP A 481 -9.57 -7.56 -10.26
CA ASP A 481 -8.56 -8.27 -11.02
C ASP A 481 -7.55 -9.00 -10.09
N PRO A 482 -7.56 -10.34 -10.06
CA PRO A 482 -8.64 -11.20 -10.54
C PRO A 482 -9.96 -10.95 -9.77
N SER A 483 -11.09 -11.26 -10.42
CA SER A 483 -12.43 -10.83 -10.01
C SER A 483 -13.00 -11.60 -8.82
N PHE A 484 -12.50 -11.36 -7.61
CA PHE A 484 -12.89 -12.08 -6.40
C PHE A 484 -13.64 -11.21 -5.38
N VAL A 485 -14.55 -11.82 -4.60
CA VAL A 485 -14.99 -11.29 -3.31
C VAL A 485 -14.13 -11.93 -2.23
N ARG A 486 -13.43 -11.12 -1.41
CA ARG A 486 -12.49 -11.58 -0.35
C ARG A 486 -12.68 -10.82 0.96
N PRO A 487 -12.32 -11.40 2.11
CA PRO A 487 -12.10 -10.64 3.34
C PRO A 487 -11.00 -9.61 3.15
N ILE A 488 -11.12 -8.45 3.79
CA ILE A 488 -10.14 -7.36 3.63
C ILE A 488 -8.73 -7.79 4.06
N THR A 489 -8.61 -8.66 5.07
CA THR A 489 -7.34 -9.25 5.51
C THR A 489 -7.51 -10.71 5.96
N ARG A 490 -6.42 -11.48 6.03
CA ARG A 490 -6.49 -12.84 6.64
C ARG A 490 -6.82 -12.77 8.13
N GLY A 491 -6.45 -11.69 8.82
CA GLY A 491 -6.90 -11.47 10.20
C GLY A 491 -8.44 -11.42 10.30
N ILE A 492 -9.09 -10.67 9.40
CA ILE A 492 -10.57 -10.63 9.33
C ILE A 492 -11.14 -12.00 8.96
N GLN A 493 -10.52 -12.70 8.01
CA GLN A 493 -10.90 -14.07 7.64
C GLN A 493 -10.96 -15.00 8.87
N ARG A 494 -9.92 -14.98 9.72
CA ARG A 494 -9.87 -15.77 10.96
C ARG A 494 -10.92 -15.34 11.96
N CYS A 495 -11.11 -14.04 12.15
CA CYS A 495 -12.15 -13.52 13.05
C CYS A 495 -13.57 -13.89 12.58
N LEU A 496 -13.82 -13.97 11.27
CA LEU A 496 -15.10 -14.47 10.74
C LEU A 496 -15.31 -15.95 11.03
N ALA A 497 -14.27 -16.78 10.86
CA ALA A 497 -14.33 -18.19 11.23
C ALA A 497 -14.56 -18.37 12.75
N ARG A 498 -13.86 -17.59 13.58
CA ARG A 498 -14.04 -17.57 15.04
C ARG A 498 -15.46 -17.16 15.43
N TRP A 499 -15.99 -16.09 14.81
CA TRP A 499 -17.37 -15.65 15.02
C TRP A 499 -18.37 -16.77 14.71
N LEU A 500 -18.19 -17.48 13.59
CA LEU A 500 -19.08 -18.60 13.23
C LEU A 500 -19.07 -19.72 14.27
N VAL A 501 -17.89 -20.05 14.82
CA VAL A 501 -17.76 -21.04 15.90
C VAL A 501 -18.46 -20.56 17.16
N GLN A 502 -18.25 -19.30 17.57
CA GLN A 502 -18.94 -18.72 18.73
C GLN A 502 -20.46 -18.76 18.56
N GLN A 503 -20.96 -18.34 17.40
CA GLN A 503 -22.40 -18.34 17.15
C GLN A 503 -23.00 -19.75 17.15
N ARG A 504 -22.25 -20.78 16.71
CA ARG A 504 -22.68 -22.19 16.80
C ARG A 504 -22.78 -22.69 18.24
N LEU A 505 -21.84 -22.29 19.09
CA LEU A 505 -21.85 -22.65 20.52
C LEU A 505 -23.01 -21.99 21.28
N GLU A 506 -23.42 -20.80 20.85
CA GLU A 506 -24.54 -20.04 21.43
C GLU A 506 -25.93 -20.48 20.92
N LEU A 507 -26.03 -21.44 19.97
CA LEU A 507 -27.32 -21.89 19.47
C LEU A 507 -28.04 -22.76 20.49
N THR A 508 -29.34 -22.50 20.67
CA THR A 508 -30.22 -23.45 21.34
C THR A 508 -30.40 -24.72 20.50
N LEU A 509 -30.88 -25.81 21.12
CA LEU A 509 -31.09 -27.08 20.43
C LEU A 509 -32.05 -26.95 19.23
N GLN A 510 -33.10 -26.15 19.38
CA GLN A 510 -34.05 -25.84 18.29
C GLN A 510 -33.40 -25.04 17.15
N GLU A 511 -32.53 -24.08 17.47
CA GLU A 511 -31.82 -23.27 16.47
C GLU A 511 -30.73 -24.07 15.75
N SER A 512 -30.07 -24.99 16.45
CA SER A 512 -29.11 -25.94 15.85
C SER A 512 -29.77 -26.86 14.83
N ILE A 513 -30.96 -27.39 15.14
CA ILE A 513 -31.77 -28.15 14.19
C ILE A 513 -32.17 -27.27 13.00
N SER A 514 -32.61 -26.03 13.26
CA SER A 514 -33.02 -25.09 12.22
C SER A 514 -31.86 -24.71 11.28
N PHE A 515 -30.68 -24.48 11.84
CA PHE A 515 -29.45 -24.21 11.09
C PHE A 515 -29.02 -25.42 10.26
N SER A 516 -29.05 -26.63 10.84
CA SER A 516 -28.71 -27.86 10.12
C SER A 516 -29.70 -28.14 8.98
N TRP A 517 -31.00 -27.94 9.22
CA TRP A 517 -32.04 -28.07 8.21
C TRP A 517 -31.87 -27.03 7.10
N GLN A 518 -31.58 -25.78 7.46
CA GLN A 518 -31.25 -24.72 6.50
C GLN A 518 -30.04 -25.15 5.65
N ARG A 519 -28.96 -25.68 6.24
CA ARG A 519 -27.77 -26.12 5.51
C ARG A 519 -28.02 -27.25 4.52
N VAL A 520 -28.85 -28.23 4.88
CA VAL A 520 -29.05 -29.44 4.07
C VAL A 520 -30.03 -29.22 2.92
N ILE A 521 -31.16 -28.55 3.19
CA ILE A 521 -32.27 -28.44 2.23
C ILE A 521 -32.22 -27.12 1.46
N ARG A 522 -31.65 -26.09 2.09
CA ARG A 522 -31.82 -24.68 1.73
C ARG A 522 -30.48 -23.94 1.76
N GLY A 523 -29.37 -24.66 1.82
CA GLY A 523 -28.07 -24.11 2.15
C GLY A 523 -27.42 -23.45 0.95
N ARG A 524 -26.67 -22.39 1.21
CA ARG A 524 -25.77 -21.83 0.20
C ARG A 524 -24.64 -22.82 -0.11
N SER A 525 -24.29 -22.92 -1.39
CA SER A 525 -23.10 -23.60 -1.85
C SER A 525 -22.52 -22.77 -2.99
N TYR A 526 -21.33 -22.22 -2.78
CA TYR A 526 -20.63 -21.41 -3.77
C TYR A 526 -19.42 -22.15 -4.37
N ARG A 527 -19.35 -23.48 -4.20
CA ARG A 527 -18.21 -24.27 -4.70
C ARG A 527 -18.03 -24.14 -6.21
N HIS A 528 -19.11 -23.95 -6.97
CA HIS A 528 -19.06 -23.71 -8.42
C HIS A 528 -18.47 -22.34 -8.79
N LEU A 529 -18.40 -21.39 -7.85
CA LEU A 529 -17.74 -20.10 -8.02
C LEU A 529 -16.24 -20.14 -7.73
N MET A 530 -15.72 -21.30 -7.32
CA MET A 530 -14.29 -21.57 -7.23
C MET A 530 -13.79 -22.11 -8.58
N LYS A 531 -13.39 -21.23 -9.51
CA LYS A 531 -12.78 -21.70 -10.77
C LYS A 531 -11.37 -22.24 -10.50
N GLU A 532 -11.13 -23.51 -10.81
CA GLU A 532 -9.80 -24.14 -10.83
C GLU A 532 -8.94 -23.56 -11.97
N VAL A 533 -8.18 -22.48 -11.74
CA VAL A 533 -7.01 -22.17 -12.60
C VAL A 533 -5.93 -21.44 -11.80
N GLY A 534 -4.86 -22.15 -11.45
CA GLY A 534 -3.48 -21.64 -11.57
C GLY A 534 -2.90 -20.67 -10.54
N TYR A 535 -3.59 -20.30 -9.46
CA TYR A 535 -2.96 -19.51 -8.37
C TYR A 535 -2.60 -20.40 -7.18
N LYS A 536 -1.40 -20.98 -7.25
CA LYS A 536 -0.59 -21.29 -6.06
C LYS A 536 0.31 -20.10 -5.76
#